data_AF-A0A367R459-F1
#
_entry.id   AF-A0A367R459-F1
#
_cell.length_a   1.000
_cell.length_b   1.000
_cell.length_c   1.000
_cell.angle_alpha   90.00
_cell.angle_beta   90.00
_cell.angle_gamma   90.00
#
_symmetry.space_group_name_H-M   'P 1'
#
loop_
_entity.id
_entity.type
_entity.pdbx_description
1 polymer ?
#
loop_
_entity_poly.entity_id
_entity_poly.type
_entity_poly.pdbx_seq_one_letter_code
_entity_poly.pdbx_strand_id
1 'polypeptide(L)' 'MQPQEDCHLPTYSGDLKTVLLNHAGLAQHPQSEKAYQMVREIARLTTFSDAEITYWFSRIIEQLSIQN' A
#
# COMPACT_ATOMS: atom_id res chain seq x y z
N MET A 1 -17.35 -9.24 -31.80
CA MET A 1 -17.04 -8.25 -30.74
C MET A 1 -16.94 -9.04 -29.45
N GLN A 2 -15.74 -9.28 -28.96
CA GLN A 2 -15.49 -10.09 -27.76
C GLN A 2 -15.82 -9.28 -26.50
N PRO A 3 -16.37 -9.90 -25.44
CA PRO A 3 -16.69 -9.21 -24.20
C PRO A 3 -15.40 -8.79 -23.50
N GLN A 4 -15.34 -7.52 -23.09
CA GLN A 4 -14.26 -6.98 -22.28
C GLN A 4 -14.30 -7.69 -20.92
N GLU A 5 -13.24 -8.41 -20.61
CA GLU A 5 -13.05 -9.04 -19.31
C GLU A 5 -12.95 -7.93 -18.27
N ASP A 6 -14.03 -7.74 -17.50
CA ASP A 6 -14.05 -6.93 -16.29
C ASP A 6 -12.94 -7.44 -15.36
N CYS A 7 -11.81 -6.76 -15.40
CA CYS A 7 -10.72 -6.93 -14.47
C CYS A 7 -11.17 -6.34 -13.13
N HIS A 8 -12.02 -7.08 -12.42
CA HIS A 8 -12.41 -6.80 -11.05
C HIS A 8 -11.18 -6.98 -10.16
N LEU A 9 -10.38 -5.92 -10.05
CA LEU A 9 -9.45 -5.76 -8.96
C LEU A 9 -10.24 -5.84 -7.64
N PRO A 10 -9.76 -6.58 -6.63
CA PRO A 10 -10.44 -6.64 -5.34
C PRO A 10 -10.56 -5.22 -4.79
N THR A 11 -11.78 -4.70 -4.77
CA THR A 11 -12.08 -3.41 -4.14
C THR A 11 -12.07 -3.67 -2.65
N TYR A 12 -10.95 -3.38 -1.98
CA TYR A 12 -10.91 -3.44 -0.53
C TYR A 12 -11.85 -2.36 0.00
N SER A 13 -13.04 -2.75 0.46
CA SER A 13 -14.04 -1.87 1.08
C SER A 13 -13.65 -1.43 2.50
N GLY A 14 -12.36 -1.23 2.73
CA GLY A 14 -11.74 -0.77 3.96
C GLY A 14 -10.50 0.04 3.61
N ASP A 15 -10.21 1.08 4.40
CA ASP A 15 -9.06 1.97 4.16
C ASP A 15 -7.77 1.13 4.03
N LEU A 16 -7.25 1.00 2.80
CA LEU A 16 -6.06 0.21 2.47
C LEU A 16 -4.90 0.55 3.42
N LYS A 17 -4.80 1.83 3.78
CA LYS A 17 -3.91 2.34 4.81
C LYS A 17 -4.05 1.58 6.11
N THR A 18 -5.25 1.52 6.68
CA THR A 18 -5.51 0.86 7.96
C THR A 18 -5.12 -0.61 7.90
N VAL A 19 -5.41 -1.30 6.79
CA VAL A 19 -5.03 -2.71 6.61
C VAL A 19 -3.50 -2.86 6.60
N LEU A 20 -2.79 -2.07 5.80
CA LEU A 20 -1.33 -2.13 5.69
C LEU A 20 -0.64 -1.76 7.01
N LEU A 21 -1.11 -0.72 7.68
CA LEU A 21 -0.56 -0.28 8.96
C LEU A 21 -0.80 -1.30 10.08
N ASN A 22 -1.99 -1.90 10.14
CA ASN A 22 -2.28 -2.97 11.12
C ASN A 22 -1.42 -4.21 10.84
N HIS A 23 -1.27 -4.61 9.58
CA HIS A 23 -0.47 -5.78 9.19
C HIS A 23 1.00 -5.61 9.57
N ALA A 24 1.56 -4.41 9.39
CA ALA A 24 2.93 -4.11 9.77
C ALA A 24 3.13 -3.84 11.28
N GLY A 25 2.08 -3.90 12.10
CA GLY A 25 2.15 -3.52 13.52
C GLY A 25 2.41 -2.03 13.74
N LEU A 26 2.18 -1.19 12.73
CA LEU A 26 2.48 0.24 12.71
C LEU A 26 1.26 1.13 12.95
N ALA A 27 0.09 0.56 13.23
CA ALA A 27 -1.15 1.30 13.41
C ALA A 27 -1.08 2.44 14.44
N GLN A 28 -0.25 2.29 15.48
CA GLN A 28 -0.03 3.30 16.52
C GLN A 28 1.34 4.00 16.40
N HIS A 29 2.12 3.68 15.36
CA HIS A 29 3.45 4.24 15.21
C HIS A 29 3.37 5.67 14.70
N PRO A 30 4.05 6.65 15.31
CA PRO A 30 3.93 8.08 14.94
C PRO A 30 4.42 8.39 13.51
N GLN A 31 5.20 7.49 12.91
CA GLN A 31 5.70 7.63 11.53
C GLN A 31 4.87 6.85 10.49
N SER A 32 3.84 6.11 10.91
CA SER A 32 3.00 5.29 10.04
C SER A 32 2.30 6.09 8.94
N GLU A 33 1.79 7.27 9.29
CA GLU A 33 1.21 8.21 8.32
C GLU A 33 2.23 8.61 7.25
N LYS A 34 3.43 8.98 7.68
CA LYS A 34 4.49 9.46 6.77
C LYS A 34 4.95 8.35 5.83
N ALA A 35 5.11 7.12 6.34
CA ALA A 35 5.44 5.96 5.54
C ALA A 35 4.37 5.70 4.47
N TYR A 36 3.09 5.73 4.85
CA TYR A 36 2.00 5.53 3.90
C TYR A 36 1.89 6.65 2.86
N GLN A 37 2.07 7.92 3.24
CA GLN A 37 2.07 9.03 2.29
C GLN A 37 3.23 8.93 1.29
N MET A 38 4.43 8.55 1.75
CA MET A 38 5.58 8.34 0.86
C MET A 38 5.31 7.22 -0.16
N VAL A 39 4.70 6.12 0.27
CA VAL A 39 4.27 5.04 -0.64
C VAL A 39 3.29 5.55 -1.69
N ARG A 40 2.31 6.37 -1.28
CA ARG A 40 1.35 6.97 -2.21
C ARG A 40 2.04 7.88 -3.21
N GLU A 41 3.01 8.68 -2.79
CA GLU A 41 3.78 9.54 -3.68
C GLU A 41 4.60 8.73 -4.70
N ILE A 42 5.21 7.62 -4.26
CA ILE A 42 5.92 6.70 -5.17
C ILE A 42 4.96 6.08 -6.18
N ALA A 43 3.83 5.55 -5.71
CA ALA A 43 2.83 4.94 -6.59
C ALA A 43 2.20 5.96 -7.56
N ARG A 44 2.18 7.25 -7.24
CA ARG A 44 1.69 8.31 -8.14
C ARG A 44 2.56 8.51 -9.37
N LEU A 45 3.83 8.12 -9.32
CA LEU A 45 4.76 8.25 -10.45
C LEU A 45 4.55 7.14 -11.50
N THR A 46 3.66 6.20 -11.22
CA THR A 46 3.45 4.98 -11.99
C THR A 46 1.95 4.73 -12.18
N THR A 47 1.37 3.66 -11.62
CA THR A 47 -0.04 3.29 -11.86
C THR A 47 -0.99 3.75 -10.77
N PHE A 48 -0.46 4.17 -9.61
CA PHE A 48 -1.21 4.56 -8.41
C PHE A 48 -2.30 3.56 -8.02
N SER A 49 -2.00 2.27 -8.17
CA SER A 49 -2.90 1.17 -7.84
C SER A 49 -2.65 0.63 -6.43
N ASP A 50 -3.66 0.04 -5.82
CA ASP A 50 -3.57 -0.58 -4.49
C ASP A 50 -2.50 -1.68 -4.43
N ALA A 51 -2.33 -2.43 -5.53
CA ALA A 51 -1.28 -3.45 -5.65
C ALA A 51 0.12 -2.83 -5.60
N GLU A 52 0.30 -1.70 -6.26
CA GLU A 52 1.58 -0.98 -6.27
C GLU A 52 1.85 -0.29 -4.93
N ILE A 53 0.83 0.31 -4.32
CA ILE A 53 0.90 0.84 -2.94
C ILE A 53 1.30 -0.27 -1.96
N THR A 54 0.68 -1.45 -2.07
CA THR A 54 1.02 -2.60 -1.23
C THR A 54 2.46 -3.05 -1.44
N TYR A 55 2.91 -3.18 -2.69
CA TYR A 55 4.29 -3.55 -3.01
C TYR A 55 5.31 -2.59 -2.41
N TRP A 56 5.15 -1.29 -2.63
CA TRP A 56 6.08 -0.28 -2.11
C TRP A 56 6.03 -0.16 -0.59
N PHE A 57 4.85 -0.31 0.01
CA PHE A 57 4.71 -0.34 1.46
C PHE A 57 5.49 -1.49 2.08
N SER A 58 5.29 -2.72 1.59
CA SER A 58 6.03 -3.90 2.06
C SER A 58 7.55 -3.72 1.94
N ARG A 59 8.03 -3.19 0.80
CA ARG A 59 9.46 -2.91 0.59
C ARG A 59 10.03 -1.92 1.60
N ILE A 60 9.30 -0.85 1.91
CA ILE A 60 9.76 0.15 2.88
C ILE A 60 9.79 -0.46 4.29
N ILE A 61 8.77 -1.23 4.68
CA ILE A 61 8.74 -1.87 6.00
C ILE A 61 9.87 -2.89 6.15
N GLU A 62 10.15 -3.70 5.12
CA GLU A 62 11.31 -4.61 5.11
C GLU A 62 12.62 -3.85 5.36
N GLN A 63 12.83 -2.71 4.69
CA GLN A 63 14.04 -1.90 4.89
C GLN A 63 14.13 -1.24 6.27
N LEU A 64 12.99 -0.80 6.83
CA LEU A 64 12.93 -0.21 8.16
C LEU A 64 13.09 -1.27 9.27
N SER A 65 12.65 -2.51 9.04
CA SER A 65 12.78 -3.61 9.99
C SER A 65 14.22 -4.13 10.13
N ILE A 66 15.10 -3.88 9.15
CA ILE A 66 16.52 -4.28 9.19
C ILE A 66 17.37 -3.33 10.06
N GLN A 67 16.80 -2.21 10.53
CA GLN A 67 17.51 -1.18 11.33
C GLN A 67 17.40 -1.39 12.86
N ASN A 68 16.74 -2.44 13.33
CA ASN A 68 16.61 -2.82 14.75
C ASN A 68 17.39 -4.09 15.06
#